data_AF-A0A2Z6N876-F1
#
_entry.id   AF-A0A2Z6N876-F1
#
_cell.length_a   1.000
_cell.length_b   1.000
_cell.length_c   1.000
_cell.angle_alpha   90.00
_cell.angle_beta   90.00
_cell.angle_gamma   90.00
#
_symmetry.space_group_name_H-M   'P 1'
#
loop_
_entity.id
_entity.type
_entity.pdbx_description
1 polymer ?
#
loop_
_entity_poly.entity_id
_entity_poly.type
_entity_poly.pdbx_seq_one_letter_code
_entity_poly.pdbx_strand_id
1 'polypeptide(L)'
;MLSLLFPLLVSDRSSYIIHAGVPDEIIKRAAVVLDAVSKNNSVERLCNENISVQEDEYKDAMEKLLKFDIDNGDLNLFFEEIFSSS
;
A
#
# COMPACT_ATOMS: atom_id res chain seq x y z
N MET A 1 -14.73 -18.09 -20.40
CA MET A 1 -15.80 -18.34 -19.40
C MET A 1 -15.21 -18.51 -17.99
N LEU A 2 -14.54 -17.50 -17.43
CA LEU A 2 -14.16 -17.48 -16.00
C LEU A 2 -14.76 -16.28 -15.23
N SER A 3 -15.47 -15.39 -15.93
CA SER A 3 -16.11 -14.19 -15.35
C SER A 3 -17.35 -14.50 -14.49
N LEU A 4 -17.81 -15.76 -14.46
CA LEU A 4 -19.06 -16.15 -13.80
C LEU A 4 -18.88 -17.02 -12.55
N LEU A 5 -17.64 -17.33 -12.14
CA LEU A 5 -17.41 -18.19 -10.97
C LEU A 5 -17.18 -17.44 -9.65
N PHE A 6 -16.84 -16.15 -9.70
CA PHE A 6 -16.69 -15.33 -8.50
C PHE A 6 -17.98 -15.18 -7.66
N PRO A 7 -19.19 -15.06 -8.27
CA PRO A 7 -20.42 -14.98 -7.47
C PRO A 7 -20.80 -16.29 -6.77
N LEU A 8 -20.32 -17.45 -7.25
CA LEU A 8 -20.78 -18.76 -6.79
C LEU A 8 -20.03 -19.31 -5.56
N LEU A 9 -18.83 -18.80 -5.25
CA LEU A 9 -18.14 -19.12 -4.00
C LEU A 9 -18.60 -18.26 -2.81
N VAL A 10 -19.46 -17.26 -3.07
CA VAL A 10 -19.99 -16.31 -2.09
C VAL A 10 -21.50 -16.57 -1.83
N SER A 11 -21.94 -17.82 -2.01
CA SER A 11 -23.34 -18.27 -1.83
C SER A 11 -23.61 -18.95 -0.48
N ASP A 12 -22.71 -18.84 0.50
CA ASP A 12 -23.06 -19.12 1.89
C ASP A 12 -23.18 -17.79 2.65
N ARG A 13 -24.10 -17.72 3.60
CA ARG A 13 -24.66 -16.49 4.23
C ARG A 13 -23.66 -15.49 4.84
N SER A 14 -22.36 -15.76 4.74
CA SER A 14 -21.25 -14.89 5.13
C SER A 14 -21.11 -13.63 4.26
N SER A 15 -21.58 -13.61 3.01
CA SER A 15 -21.39 -12.46 2.09
C SER A 15 -21.94 -11.13 2.62
N TYR A 16 -23.15 -11.16 3.18
CA TYR A 16 -23.82 -9.96 3.71
C TYR A 16 -23.15 -9.42 4.98
N ILE A 17 -22.44 -10.26 5.73
CA ILE A 17 -21.79 -9.87 6.99
C ILE A 17 -20.53 -9.05 6.71
N ILE A 18 -19.82 -9.35 5.62
CA ILE A 18 -18.57 -8.66 5.27
C ILE A 18 -18.87 -7.22 4.85
N HIS A 19 -19.98 -6.95 4.17
CA HIS A 19 -20.34 -5.61 3.71
C HIS A 19 -20.84 -4.65 4.81
N ALA A 20 -21.27 -5.13 5.97
CA ALA A 20 -21.94 -4.28 6.98
C ALA A 20 -20.99 -3.40 7.82
N GLY A 21 -19.68 -3.49 7.61
CA GLY A 21 -18.70 -2.67 8.34
C GLY A 21 -17.26 -2.72 7.81
N VAL A 22 -17.03 -3.39 6.68
CA VAL A 22 -15.70 -3.48 6.06
C VAL A 22 -15.63 -2.50 4.89
N PRO A 23 -14.69 -1.55 4.90
CA PRO A 23 -14.50 -0.61 3.80
C PRO A 23 -14.25 -1.32 2.46
N ASP A 24 -14.77 -0.76 1.36
CA ASP A 24 -14.66 -1.35 0.02
C ASP A 24 -13.21 -1.63 -0.41
N GLU A 25 -12.26 -0.80 0.03
CA GLU A 25 -10.83 -0.99 -0.22
C GLU A 25 -10.30 -2.31 0.37
N ILE A 26 -10.85 -2.77 1.49
CA ILE A 26 -10.45 -4.00 2.17
C ILE A 26 -11.02 -5.19 1.41
N ILE A 27 -12.27 -5.08 0.96
CA ILE A 27 -12.93 -6.10 0.14
C ILE A 27 -12.18 -6.29 -1.19
N LYS A 28 -11.81 -5.19 -1.86
CA LYS A 28 -11.01 -5.23 -3.10
C LYS A 28 -9.65 -5.90 -2.88
N ARG A 29 -8.95 -5.57 -1.78
CA ARG A 29 -7.67 -6.21 -1.44
C ARG A 29 -7.82 -7.71 -1.16
N ALA A 30 -8.84 -8.09 -0.39
CA ALA A 30 -9.11 -9.50 -0.08
C ALA A 30 -9.39 -10.32 -1.35
N ALA A 31 -10.14 -9.76 -2.32
CA ALA A 31 -10.40 -10.41 -3.60
C ALA A 31 -9.11 -10.67 -4.39
N VAL A 32 -8.17 -9.72 -4.45
CA VAL A 32 -6.88 -9.90 -5.14
C VAL A 32 -6.02 -10.98 -4.47
N VAL A 33 -5.96 -11.00 -3.14
CA VAL A 33 -5.22 -12.02 -2.38
C VAL A 33 -5.80 -13.41 -2.63
N LEU A 34 -7.12 -13.56 -2.55
CA LEU A 34 -7.80 -14.84 -2.77
C LEU A 34 -7.60 -15.35 -4.21
N ASP A 35 -7.62 -14.45 -5.20
CA ASP A 35 -7.36 -14.81 -6.60
C ASP A 35 -5.92 -15.33 -6.79
N ALA A 36 -4.92 -14.65 -6.23
CA ALA A 36 -3.51 -15.07 -6.31
C ALA A 36 -3.27 -16.42 -5.62
N VAL A 37 -3.82 -16.62 -4.42
CA VAL A 37 -3.74 -17.90 -3.68
C VAL A 37 -4.40 -19.03 -4.47
N SER A 38 -5.57 -18.78 -5.06
CA SER A 38 -6.29 -19.80 -5.85
C SER A 38 -5.50 -20.28 -7.08
N LYS A 39 -4.63 -19.42 -7.61
CA LYS A 39 -3.77 -19.69 -8.78
C LYS A 39 -2.38 -20.18 -8.39
N ASN A 40 -2.11 -20.36 -7.09
CA ASN A 40 -0.80 -20.71 -6.55
C ASN A 40 0.30 -19.71 -6.96
N ASN A 41 -0.09 -18.44 -7.15
CA ASN A 41 0.82 -17.34 -7.43
C ASN A 41 1.30 -16.70 -6.13
N SER A 42 2.44 -16.01 -6.17
CA SER A 42 2.85 -15.13 -5.09
C SER A 42 1.83 -14.00 -4.93
N VAL A 43 1.40 -13.76 -3.69
CA VAL A 43 0.68 -12.54 -3.35
C VAL A 43 1.71 -11.41 -3.32
N GLU A 44 1.79 -10.64 -4.41
CA GLU A 44 2.61 -9.43 -4.40
C GLU A 44 2.06 -8.44 -3.37
N ARG A 45 2.95 -7.60 -2.81
CA ARG A 45 2.52 -6.49 -1.96
C ARG A 45 1.55 -5.65 -2.77
N LEU A 46 0.29 -5.63 -2.36
CA LEU A 46 -0.69 -4.66 -2.85
C LEU A 46 -0.19 -3.27 -2.44
N CYS A 47 0.42 -2.56 -3.37
CA CYS A 47 0.86 -1.19 -3.16
C CYS A 47 -0.37 -0.37 -2.77
N ASN A 48 -0.45 0.00 -1.50
CA ASN A 48 -1.33 1.07 -1.09
C ASN A 48 -0.68 2.35 -1.60
N GLU A 49 -1.34 3.06 -2.51
CA GLU A 49 -0.82 4.29 -3.13
C GLU A 49 -0.34 5.28 -2.06
N ASN A 50 -1.04 5.39 -0.94
CA ASN A 50 -0.64 6.24 0.18
C ASN A 50 0.66 5.78 0.85
N ILE A 51 0.86 4.47 0.99
CA ILE A 51 2.11 3.91 1.54
C ILE A 51 3.22 4.05 0.51
N SER A 52 2.92 3.92 -0.78
CA SER A 52 3.90 4.07 -1.86
C SER A 52 4.46 5.49 -1.95
N VAL A 53 3.58 6.50 -1.89
CA VAL A 53 4.00 7.91 -1.89
C VAL A 53 4.90 8.19 -0.69
N GLN A 54 4.50 7.72 0.49
CA GLN A 54 5.28 7.90 1.71
C GLN A 54 6.62 7.13 1.67
N GLU A 55 6.65 5.94 1.09
CA GLU A 55 7.88 5.16 0.88
C GLU A 55 8.87 5.89 -0.05
N ASP A 56 8.36 6.54 -1.10
CA ASP A 56 9.19 7.35 -2.00
C ASP A 56 9.72 8.63 -1.33
N GLU A 57 8.89 9.32 -0.54
CA GLU A 57 9.32 10.47 0.27
C GLU A 57 10.42 10.08 1.27
N TYR A 58 10.29 8.95 1.96
CA TYR A 58 11.33 8.46 2.87
C TYR A 58 12.62 8.09 2.13
N LYS A 59 12.50 7.52 0.93
CA LYS A 59 13.66 7.17 0.12
C LYS A 59 14.43 8.42 -0.32
N ASP A 60 13.73 9.47 -0.76
CA ASP A 60 14.32 10.76 -1.09
C ASP A 60 15.01 11.40 0.12
N ALA A 61 14.33 11.43 1.27
CA ALA A 61 14.89 11.96 2.51
C ALA A 61 16.16 11.22 2.95
N MET A 62 16.17 9.89 2.83
CA MET A 62 17.34 9.06 3.15
C MET A 62 18.50 9.33 2.20
N GLU A 63 18.24 9.49 0.90
CA GLU A 63 19.26 9.80 -0.09
C GLU A 63 19.91 11.17 0.19
N LYS A 64 19.11 12.17 0.58
CA LYS A 64 19.60 13.49 0.99
C LYS A 64 20.44 13.42 2.26
N LEU A 65 20.00 12.65 3.27
CA LEU A 65 20.76 12.44 4.50
C LEU A 65 22.13 11.81 4.23
N LEU A 66 22.19 10.80 3.36
CA LEU A 66 23.44 10.12 3.00
C LEU A 66 24.43 11.04 2.27
N LYS A 67 23.93 12.06 1.56
CA LYS A 67 24.75 13.05 0.86
C LYS A 67 25.09 14.26 1.72
N PHE A 68 24.51 14.39 2.92
CA PHE A 68 24.69 15.56 3.76
C PHE A 68 26.12 15.62 4.31
N ASP A 69 26.77 16.75 4.09
CA ASP A 69 28.10 17.03 4.61
C ASP A 69 27.96 17.62 6.03
N ILE A 70 28.34 16.86 7.05
CA ILE A 70 28.24 17.29 8.44
C ILE A 70 29.22 18.43 8.76
N ASP A 71 30.35 18.51 8.06
CA ASP A 71 31.41 19.48 8.36
C ASP A 71 31.09 20.86 7.78
N ASN A 72 30.36 20.91 6.65
CA ASN A 72 30.09 22.15 5.92
C ASN A 72 28.59 22.45 5.70
N GLY A 73 27.70 21.53 6.03
CA GLY A 73 26.26 21.66 5.82
C GLY A 73 25.52 22.36 6.96
N ASP A 74 24.43 23.05 6.62
CA ASP A 74 23.51 23.63 7.61
C ASP A 74 22.40 22.62 7.93
N LEU A 75 22.42 22.10 9.17
CA LEU A 75 21.43 21.16 9.67
C LEU A 75 20.01 21.74 9.71
N ASN A 76 19.85 23.05 9.99
CA ASN A 76 18.53 23.65 10.05
C ASN A 76 17.91 23.71 8.65
N LEU A 77 18.69 24.13 7.65
CA LEU A 77 18.23 24.14 6.26
C LEU A 77 17.93 22.74 5.74
N PHE A 78 18.73 21.74 6.13
CA PHE A 78 18.47 20.34 5.80
C PHE A 78 17.12 19.87 6.35
N PHE A 79 16.83 20.14 7.63
CA PHE A 79 15.56 19.73 8.22
C PHE A 79 14.36 20.49 7.67
N GLU A 80 14.51 21.78 7.38
CA GLU A 80 13.47 22.54 6.68
C GLU A 80 13.20 21.93 5.32
N GLU A 81 14.21 21.53 4.53
CA GLU A 81 13.99 20.88 3.24
C GLU A 81 13.25 19.52 3.35
N ILE A 82 13.55 18.73 4.39
CA ILE A 82 12.98 17.39 4.58
C ILE A 82 11.54 17.45 5.12
N PHE A 83 11.23 18.43 5.98
CA PHE A 83 9.96 18.50 6.71
C PHE A 83 9.04 19.64 6.25
N SER A 84 9.40 20.40 5.23
CA SER A 84 8.58 21.53 4.72
C SER A 84 7.33 21.11 3.95
N SER A 85 7.11 19.82 3.70
CA SER A 85 5.85 19.29 3.16
C SER A 85 4.85 19.02 4.28
N SER A 86 4.08 20.05 4.66
CA SER A 86 2.79 19.90 5.37
C SER A 86 1.66 20.55 4.57
#